data_AF-A0A943UE14-F1
#
_entry.id   AF-A0A943UE14-F1
#
_cell.length_a   1.000
_cell.length_b   1.000
_cell.length_c   1.000
_cell.angle_alpha   90.00
_cell.angle_beta   90.00
_cell.angle_gamma   90.00
#
_symmetry.space_group_name_H-M   'P 1'
#
loop_
_entity.id
_entity.type
_entity.pdbx_description
1 polymer ?
#
loop_
_entity_poly.entity_id
_entity_poly.type
_entity_poly.pdbx_seq_one_letter_code
_entity_poly.pdbx_strand_id
1 'polypeptide(L)' 'MVNMLWPICGGIIIFALGMFIFLKPDLVWKLTEEWKSYRADEPSEFYLKVAKIGGISFALFGIIMITLPFILE' A
#
# COMPACT_ATOMS: atom_id res chain seq x y z
N MET A 1 -5.28 -6.74 28.97
CA MET A 1 -5.73 -7.31 27.68
C MET A 1 -5.51 -6.23 26.64
N VAL A 2 -4.48 -6.37 25.81
CA VAL A 2 -4.24 -5.42 24.71
C VAL A 2 -5.40 -5.56 23.73
N ASN A 3 -5.99 -4.46 23.28
CA ASN A 3 -7.10 -4.53 22.34
C ASN A 3 -6.59 -4.94 20.95
N MET A 4 -6.58 -6.25 20.66
CA MET A 4 -6.08 -6.82 19.40
C MET A 4 -6.85 -6.36 18.17
N LEU A 5 -8.10 -5.89 18.32
CA LEU A 5 -8.94 -5.50 17.19
C LEU A 5 -8.35 -4.32 16.41
N TRP A 6 -7.77 -3.35 17.11
CA TRP A 6 -7.21 -2.15 16.48
C TRP A 6 -6.05 -2.45 15.50
N PRO A 7 -4.97 -3.14 15.90
CA PRO A 7 -3.87 -3.47 15.00
C PRO A 7 -4.31 -4.41 13.87
N ILE A 8 -5.23 -5.35 14.11
CA ILE A 8 -5.75 -6.25 13.09
C ILE A 8 -6.53 -5.47 12.02
N CYS A 9 -7.49 -4.63 12.43
CA CYS A 9 -8.27 -3.82 11.49
C CYS A 9 -7.37 -2.85 10.71
N GLY A 10 -6.43 -2.17 11.38
CA GLY A 10 -5.47 -1.30 10.72
C GLY A 10 -4.58 -2.05 9.72
N GLY A 11 -4.07 -3.22 10.11
CA GLY A 11 -3.24 -4.07 9.26
C GLY A 11 -3.96 -4.57 8.01
N ILE A 12 -5.26 -4.91 8.11
CA ILE A 12 -6.09 -5.27 6.94
C ILE A 12 -6.21 -4.11 5.95
N ILE A 13 -6.44 -2.89 6.44
CA ILE A 13 -6.54 -1.69 5.60
C ILE A 13 -5.21 -1.42 4.90
N ILE A 14 -4.10 -1.47 5.63
CA ILE A 14 -2.75 -1.25 5.08
C ILE A 14 -2.38 -2.33 4.08
N PHE A 15 -2.73 -3.59 4.35
CA PHE A 15 -2.52 -4.70 3.43
C PHE A 15 -3.32 -4.51 2.13
N ALA A 16 -4.62 -4.19 2.25
CA ALA A 16 -5.48 -3.94 1.10
C ALA A 16 -4.97 -2.75 0.27
N LEU A 17 -4.48 -1.69 0.92
CA LEU A 17 -3.85 -0.55 0.26
C LEU A 17 -2.57 -0.98 -0.49
N GLY A 18 -1.70 -1.76 0.14
CA GLY A 18 -0.50 -2.29 -0.49
C GLY A 18 -0.80 -3.13 -1.73
N MET A 19 -1.80 -4.03 -1.62
CA MET A 19 -2.29 -4.82 -2.74
C MET A 19 -2.88 -3.96 -3.86
N PHE A 20 -3.66 -2.93 -3.53
CA PHE A 20 -4.20 -2.00 -4.51
C PHE A 20 -3.09 -1.27 -5.27
N ILE A 21 -2.08 -0.76 -4.56
CA ILE A 21 -0.93 -0.08 -5.18
C ILE A 21 -0.14 -1.03 -6.09
N PHE A 22 0.06 -2.27 -5.67
CA PHE A 22 0.78 -3.27 -6.45
C PHE A 22 0.04 -3.70 -7.73
N LEU A 23 -1.27 -3.94 -7.62
CA LEU A 23 -2.09 -4.44 -8.73
C LEU A 23 -2.51 -3.35 -9.72
N LYS A 24 -2.68 -2.11 -9.25
CA LYS A 24 -3.18 -0.97 -10.04
C LYS A 24 -2.30 0.27 -9.91
N PRO A 25 -0.98 0.17 -10.16
CA PRO A 25 -0.06 1.32 -10.03
C PRO A 25 -0.42 2.47 -10.97
N ASP A 26 -1.02 2.21 -12.13
CA ASP A 26 -1.48 3.24 -13.07
C ASP A 26 -2.63 4.08 -12.49
N LEU A 27 -3.56 3.46 -11.75
CA LEU A 27 -4.63 4.20 -11.08
C LEU A 27 -4.07 5.03 -9.92
N VAL A 28 -3.09 4.49 -9.19
CA VAL A 28 -2.40 5.25 -8.13
C VAL A 28 -1.69 6.46 -8.72
N TRP A 29 -0.98 6.30 -9.83
CA TRP A 29 -0.37 7.41 -10.55
C TRP A 29 -1.40 8.45 -10.98
N LYS A 30 -2.52 7.99 -11.55
CA LYS A 30 -3.60 8.87 -11.98
C LYS A 30 -4.15 9.73 -10.85
N LEU A 31 -4.37 9.12 -9.68
CA LEU A 31 -4.88 9.81 -8.50
C LEU A 31 -3.85 10.72 -7.84
N THR A 32 -2.56 10.38 -7.88
CA THR A 32 -1.53 11.04 -7.04
C THR A 32 -0.56 11.93 -7.81
N GLU A 33 -0.35 11.69 -9.10
CA GLU A 33 0.70 12.32 -9.91
C GLU A 33 0.18 13.02 -11.17
N GLU A 34 -0.85 12.51 -11.88
CA GLU A 34 -1.33 13.07 -13.16
C GLU A 34 -1.63 14.57 -13.05
N TRP A 35 -2.31 14.99 -11.98
CA TRP A 35 -2.70 16.38 -11.76
C TRP A 35 -1.52 17.33 -11.47
N LYS A 36 -0.32 16.82 -11.19
CA LYS A 36 0.86 17.64 -10.86
C LYS A 36 1.55 18.22 -12.09
N SER A 37 1.28 17.69 -13.29
CA SER A 37 1.93 18.12 -14.51
C SER A 37 0.94 18.20 -15.67
N TYR A 38 0.91 19.36 -16.32
CA TYR A 38 0.06 19.62 -17.48
C TYR A 38 0.44 18.80 -18.74
N ARG A 39 1.60 18.12 -18.72
CA ARG A 39 2.16 17.34 -19.85
C ARG A 39 2.35 15.86 -19.51
N ALA A 40 1.89 15.43 -18.33
CA ALA A 40 2.01 14.05 -17.90
C ALA A 40 0.81 13.28 -18.44
N ASP A 41 0.96 12.70 -19.63
CA ASP A 41 -0.11 11.92 -20.28
C ASP A 41 -0.12 10.46 -19.79
N GLU A 42 1.03 9.92 -19.38
CA GLU A 42 1.17 8.53 -18.92
C GLU A 42 2.25 8.34 -17.83
N PRO A 43 2.11 7.32 -16.96
CA PRO A 43 3.14 6.97 -15.99
C PRO A 43 4.40 6.43 -16.66
N SER A 44 5.57 6.83 -16.15
CA SER A 44 6.83 6.23 -16.59
C SER A 44 6.96 4.78 -16.10
N GLU A 45 7.66 3.93 -16.85
CA GLU A 45 7.96 2.56 -16.41
C GLU A 45 8.67 2.52 -15.05
N PHE A 46 9.53 3.51 -14.79
CA PHE A 46 10.24 3.63 -13.52
C PHE A 46 9.26 3.85 -12.36
N TYR A 47 8.30 4.77 -12.52
CA TYR A 47 7.25 4.98 -11.53
C TYR A 47 6.48 3.69 -11.28
N LEU A 48 6.05 2.97 -12.33
CA LEU A 48 5.29 1.73 -12.16
C LEU A 48 6.06 0.66 -11.38
N LYS A 49 7.37 0.51 -11.65
CA LYS A 49 8.24 -0.43 -10.92
C LYS A 49 8.38 -0.02 -9.45
N VAL A 50 8.65 1.26 -9.18
CA VAL A 50 8.79 1.78 -7.81
C VAL A 50 7.47 1.69 -7.04
N ALA A 51 6.34 2.02 -7.66
CA ALA A 51 5.01 1.91 -7.07
C ALA A 51 4.71 0.46 -6.67
N LYS A 52 5.03 -0.53 -7.52
CA LYS A 52 4.88 -1.94 -7.17
C LYS A 52 5.74 -2.35 -5.97
N ILE A 53 6.99 -1.91 -5.90
CA ILE A 53 7.87 -2.16 -4.75
C ILE A 53 7.30 -1.50 -3.48
N GLY A 54 6.76 -0.29 -3.60
CA GLY A 54 6.03 0.38 -2.53
C GLY A 54 4.81 -0.42 -2.07
N GLY A 55 3.99 -0.91 -3.00
CA GLY A 55 2.82 -1.75 -2.71
C GLY A 55 3.19 -3.03 -1.97
N ILE A 56 4.27 -3.72 -2.38
CA ILE A 56 4.80 -4.89 -1.67
C ILE A 56 5.19 -4.51 -0.24
N SER A 57 5.90 -3.39 -0.07
CA SER A 57 6.32 -2.91 1.26
C SER A 57 5.11 -2.66 2.17
N PHE A 58 4.07 -1.96 1.66
CA PHE A 58 2.83 -1.72 2.40
C PHE A 58 2.09 -3.02 2.73
N ALA A 59 2.04 -3.98 1.80
CA ALA A 59 1.43 -5.28 2.05
C ALA A 59 2.16 -6.05 3.16
N LEU A 60 3.50 -6.05 3.14
CA LEU A 60 4.31 -6.68 4.19
C LEU A 60 4.08 -6.01 5.56
N PHE A 61 4.04 -4.68 5.62
CA PHE A 61 3.71 -3.97 6.87
C PHE A 61 2.30 -4.33 7.37
N GLY A 62 1.31 -4.43 6.48
CA GLY A 62 -0.03 -4.86 6.83
C GLY A 62 -0.05 -6.26 7.44
N ILE A 63 0.69 -7.22 6.86
CA ILE A 63 0.85 -8.57 7.41
C ILE A 63 1.49 -8.52 8.80
N ILE A 64 2.58 -7.77 8.98
CA ILE A 64 3.25 -7.62 10.28
C ILE A 64 2.28 -7.06 11.32
N MET A 65 1.51 -6.03 10.98
CA MET A 65 0.53 -5.44 11.91
C MET A 65 -0.55 -6.44 12.33
N ILE A 66 -0.97 -7.33 11.42
CA ILE A 66 -1.96 -8.38 11.72
C ILE A 66 -1.34 -9.46 12.61
N THR A 67 -0.10 -9.91 12.33
CA THR A 67 0.51 -11.05 13.03
C THR A 67 1.17 -10.70 14.35
N LEU A 68 1.68 -9.47 14.50
CA LEU A 68 2.44 -9.02 15.67
C LEU A 68 1.66 -9.18 17.00
N PRO A 69 0.35 -8.84 17.11
CA PRO A 69 -0.41 -9.05 18.34
C PRO A 69 -0.44 -10.51 18.80
N PHE A 70 -0.45 -11.48 17.87
CA PHE A 70 -0.46 -12.91 18.20
C PHE A 70 0.90 -13.45 18.66
N ILE A 71 1.99 -12.73 18.38
CA ILE A 71 3.36 -13.10 18.80
C ILE A 71 3.69 -12.50 20.17
N LEU A 72 3.13 -11.31 20.45
CA LEU A 72 3.42 -10.53 21.66
C LEU A 72 2.42 -10.76 22.80
N GLU A 73 1.36 -11.53 22.57
CA GLU A 73 0.50 -12.10 23.62
C GLU A 73 1.13 -13.33 24.27
#